data_AF-I3I5D2-F1
#
_entry.id   AF-I3I5D2-F1
#
_cell.length_a   1.000
_cell.length_b   1.000
_cell.length_c   1.000
_cell.angle_alpha   90.00
_cell.angle_beta   90.00
_cell.angle_gamma   90.00
#
_symmetry.space_group_name_H-M   'P 1'
#
loop_
_entity.id
_entity.type
_entity.pdbx_description
1 polymer ?
#
loop_
_entity_poly.entity_id
_entity_poly.type
_entity_poly.pdbx_seq_one_letter_code
_entity_poly.pdbx_strand_id
1 'polypeptide(L)'
;MALRGNKRVTVEALGVANWKFPDEGAFSGAIYDSYTARKQAVNLYFEGATDEVIKSEAGLSLSQTYKLIKNRCMATHPDGEVWGWRGLIPNLRINGYQRKQKIQIDQFGFGSTGVLKSLFNQYPGLREKFEKRILNASKATKLGLVNRNNVNHFHWFLRELRILGLEEQNAWPFNTEKLGYVTISKYIKSLYEQHPSKAALITGGVDALKKLSSGDGNARPVEHFFQRVEMDAHKIDGRFSVSIPQPTGGHAHKIVHRLWVVVIMEIVSRAVLGYHLSMRREVSKIDVLRAIKMALTVWKKPRITFGDHAYLFNANLPSAVSEEYVGLCWDETSVDGALAETCKTVEKVLENVVGSKLLHPKNSFSVRRNKDDRPFIEAFFRHLGSWGFQQLGNTTGSSPKTKPKKKSRRNSVDQPVSI
;
A
#
# COMPACT_ATOMS: atom_id res chain seq x y z
N MET A 1 39.90 -5.74 -19.58
CA MET A 1 41.04 -6.48 -19.00
C MET A 1 40.69 -7.96 -18.99
N ALA A 2 41.21 -8.72 -19.95
CA ALA A 2 40.90 -10.14 -20.10
C ALA A 2 41.86 -10.97 -19.23
N LEU A 3 41.34 -11.63 -18.20
CA LEU A 3 42.12 -12.55 -17.37
C LEU A 3 42.04 -13.96 -17.98
N ARG A 4 43.10 -14.34 -18.71
CA ARG A 4 43.45 -15.74 -18.97
C ARG A 4 44.15 -16.26 -17.70
N GLY A 5 43.58 -17.30 -17.10
CA GLY A 5 44.14 -17.98 -15.91
C GLY A 5 43.07 -18.20 -14.84
N ASN A 6 42.87 -19.44 -14.42
CA ASN A 6 41.92 -19.93 -13.40
C ASN A 6 42.26 -19.41 -11.97
N LYS A 7 42.42 -18.10 -11.78
CA LYS A 7 42.44 -17.53 -10.44
C LYS A 7 41.00 -17.43 -9.95
N ARG A 8 40.66 -18.22 -8.93
CA ARG A 8 39.38 -18.09 -8.22
C ARG A 8 39.26 -16.70 -7.64
N VAL A 9 38.06 -16.16 -7.70
CA VAL A 9 37.79 -14.82 -7.16
C VAL A 9 37.53 -14.96 -5.67
N THR A 10 38.25 -14.21 -4.84
CA THR A 10 38.17 -14.28 -3.37
C THR A 10 36.98 -13.50 -2.83
N VAL A 11 36.53 -13.88 -1.63
CA VAL A 11 35.39 -13.27 -0.91
C VAL A 11 35.58 -11.76 -0.71
N GLU A 12 36.80 -11.36 -0.36
CA GLU A 12 37.19 -9.97 -0.11
C GLU A 12 37.13 -9.13 -1.39
N ALA A 13 37.53 -9.69 -2.53
CA ALA A 13 37.51 -9.01 -3.83
C ALA A 13 36.07 -8.76 -4.35
N LEU A 14 35.07 -9.49 -3.83
CA LEU A 14 33.68 -9.42 -4.27
C LEU A 14 32.74 -8.77 -3.24
N GLY A 15 33.25 -8.41 -2.06
CA GLY A 15 32.46 -7.78 -1.00
C GLY A 15 31.26 -8.64 -0.57
N VAL A 16 31.43 -9.97 -0.52
CA VAL A 16 30.33 -10.94 -0.31
C VAL A 16 29.59 -10.69 1.02
N ALA A 17 30.26 -10.13 2.03
CA ALA A 17 29.65 -9.75 3.30
C ALA A 17 28.47 -8.76 3.14
N ASN A 18 28.47 -7.96 2.07
CA ASN A 18 27.41 -6.99 1.77
C ASN A 18 26.33 -7.55 0.84
N TRP A 19 26.41 -8.82 0.45
CA TRP A 19 25.41 -9.43 -0.40
C TRP A 19 24.12 -9.65 0.39
N LYS A 20 23.03 -9.04 -0.05
CA LYS A 20 21.73 -9.23 0.58
C LYS A 20 21.12 -10.59 0.23
N PHE A 21 20.46 -11.19 1.22
CA PHE A 21 19.69 -12.43 1.08
C PHE A 21 18.29 -12.15 0.52
N PRO A 22 17.72 -13.10 -0.25
CA PRO A 22 16.29 -13.10 -0.51
C PRO A 22 15.52 -13.56 0.73
N ASP A 23 14.20 -13.35 0.74
CA ASP A 23 13.31 -13.96 1.73
C ASP A 23 13.21 -15.47 1.47
N GLU A 24 14.03 -16.25 2.18
CA GLU A 24 14.11 -17.71 2.00
C GLU A 24 12.82 -18.42 2.45
N GLY A 25 12.05 -17.81 3.36
CA GLY A 25 10.77 -18.36 3.85
C GLY A 25 9.64 -18.30 2.81
N ALA A 26 9.81 -17.52 1.74
CA ALA A 26 8.84 -17.42 0.64
C ALA A 26 8.97 -18.54 -0.39
N PHE A 27 10.03 -19.37 -0.33
CA PHE A 27 10.27 -20.44 -1.29
C PHE A 27 9.70 -21.78 -0.82
N SER A 28 9.14 -22.56 -1.75
CA SER A 28 8.70 -23.94 -1.50
C SER A 28 9.02 -24.87 -2.67
N GLY A 29 9.21 -26.15 -2.37
CA GLY A 29 9.50 -27.21 -3.36
C GLY A 29 10.76 -26.96 -4.18
N ALA A 30 10.69 -27.26 -5.48
CA ALA A 30 11.85 -27.25 -6.39
C ALA A 30 12.62 -25.92 -6.48
N ILE A 31 11.96 -24.79 -6.17
CA ILE A 31 12.60 -23.47 -6.13
C ILE A 31 13.55 -23.37 -4.93
N TYR A 32 13.11 -23.86 -3.76
CA TYR A 32 13.91 -23.90 -2.54
C TYR A 32 15.14 -24.80 -2.75
N ASP A 33 14.94 -26.02 -3.24
CA ASP A 33 16.03 -26.99 -3.46
C ASP A 33 17.08 -26.45 -4.43
N SER A 34 16.63 -25.86 -5.55
CA SER A 34 17.53 -25.24 -6.53
C SER A 34 18.29 -24.05 -5.98
N TYR A 35 17.64 -23.24 -5.12
CA TYR A 35 18.29 -22.09 -4.49
C TYR A 35 19.35 -22.55 -3.49
N THR A 36 19.01 -23.50 -2.62
CA THR A 36 19.90 -24.06 -1.60
C THR A 36 21.12 -24.73 -2.22
N ALA A 37 20.93 -25.56 -3.27
CA ALA A 37 22.02 -26.16 -4.02
C ALA A 37 22.96 -25.10 -4.61
N ARG A 38 22.41 -24.03 -5.22
CA ARG A 38 23.22 -22.92 -5.74
C ARG A 38 23.96 -22.15 -4.65
N LYS A 39 23.32 -21.93 -3.50
CA LYS A 39 23.92 -21.25 -2.34
C LYS A 39 25.09 -22.07 -1.79
N GLN A 40 24.90 -23.37 -1.59
CA GLN A 40 25.94 -24.31 -1.16
C GLN A 40 27.11 -24.36 -2.16
N ALA A 41 26.83 -24.43 -3.46
CA ALA A 41 27.89 -24.41 -4.47
C ALA A 41 28.74 -23.14 -4.41
N VAL A 42 28.13 -21.98 -4.18
CA VAL A 42 28.83 -20.69 -4.07
C VAL A 42 29.65 -20.61 -2.78
N ASN A 43 29.14 -21.11 -1.65
CA ASN A 43 29.90 -21.21 -0.41
C ASN A 43 31.15 -22.08 -0.59
N LEU A 44 30.98 -23.30 -1.10
CA LEU A 44 32.08 -24.23 -1.38
C LEU A 44 33.12 -23.65 -2.36
N TYR A 45 32.67 -22.87 -3.36
CA TYR A 45 33.56 -22.16 -4.28
C TYR A 45 34.45 -21.15 -3.54
N PHE A 46 33.88 -20.39 -2.60
CA PHE A 46 34.59 -19.41 -1.80
C PHE A 46 35.52 -20.03 -0.76
N GLU A 47 35.15 -21.20 -0.22
CA GLU A 47 35.98 -22.00 0.70
C GLU A 47 37.16 -22.69 0.03
N GLY A 48 37.23 -22.68 -1.31
CA GLY A 48 38.34 -23.29 -2.03
C GLY A 48 38.13 -24.77 -2.40
N ALA A 49 36.91 -25.31 -2.27
CA ALA A 49 36.60 -26.71 -2.60
C ALA A 49 36.86 -27.08 -4.08
N THR A 50 37.21 -28.33 -4.39
CA THR A 50 37.47 -28.75 -5.79
C THR A 50 36.19 -28.91 -6.62
N ASP A 51 36.31 -29.10 -7.93
CA ASP A 51 35.13 -29.33 -8.81
C ASP A 51 34.37 -30.59 -8.40
N GLU A 52 35.08 -31.63 -7.99
CA GLU A 52 34.51 -32.90 -7.54
C GLU A 52 33.66 -32.71 -6.28
N VAL A 53 34.17 -31.95 -5.30
CA VAL A 53 33.46 -31.66 -4.05
C VAL A 53 32.17 -30.87 -4.32
N ILE A 54 32.26 -29.78 -5.09
CA ILE A 54 31.09 -28.94 -5.42
C ILE A 54 30.04 -29.75 -6.19
N LYS A 55 30.47 -30.62 -7.10
CA LYS A 55 29.57 -31.47 -7.87
C LYS A 55 28.89 -32.53 -7.00
N SER A 56 29.62 -33.13 -6.07
CA SER A 56 29.08 -34.15 -5.16
C SER A 56 28.06 -33.57 -4.18
N GLU A 57 28.33 -32.39 -3.62
CA GLU A 57 27.51 -31.81 -2.56
C GLU A 57 26.37 -30.94 -3.09
N ALA A 58 26.60 -30.18 -4.15
CA ALA A 58 25.65 -29.18 -4.65
C ALA A 58 25.09 -29.49 -6.05
N GLY A 59 25.54 -30.59 -6.68
CA GLY A 59 25.08 -30.99 -8.01
C GLY A 59 25.47 -30.04 -9.16
N LEU A 60 26.39 -29.11 -8.91
CA LEU A 60 26.83 -28.08 -9.86
C LEU A 60 28.32 -28.21 -10.13
N SER A 61 28.78 -27.91 -11.35
CA SER A 61 30.22 -27.80 -11.62
C SER A 61 30.78 -26.44 -11.22
N LEU A 62 32.07 -26.39 -10.93
CA LEU A 62 32.85 -25.18 -10.68
C LEU A 62 32.64 -24.12 -11.77
N SER A 63 32.52 -24.54 -13.03
CA SER A 63 32.23 -23.66 -14.16
C SER A 63 30.83 -23.05 -14.09
N GLN A 64 29.82 -23.86 -13.71
CA GLN A 64 28.45 -23.38 -13.53
C GLN A 64 28.37 -22.40 -12.35
N THR A 65 29.02 -22.73 -11.24
CA THR A 65 29.10 -21.87 -10.05
C THR A 65 29.76 -20.53 -10.36
N TYR A 66 30.90 -20.55 -11.06
CA TYR A 66 31.56 -19.32 -11.51
C TYR A 66 30.67 -18.47 -12.42
N LYS A 67 29.91 -19.09 -13.34
CA LYS A 67 28.95 -18.37 -14.20
C LYS A 67 27.82 -17.74 -13.38
N LEU A 68 27.35 -18.39 -12.32
CA LEU A 68 26.34 -17.83 -11.41
C LEU A 68 26.89 -16.59 -10.69
N ILE A 69 28.08 -16.70 -10.10
CA ILE A 69 28.73 -15.58 -9.40
C ILE A 69 28.91 -14.40 -10.36
N LYS A 70 29.54 -14.64 -11.52
CA LYS A 70 29.89 -13.60 -12.49
C LYS A 70 28.68 -12.93 -13.14
N ASN A 71 27.72 -13.73 -13.62
CA ASN A 71 26.64 -13.21 -14.47
C ASN A 71 25.37 -12.86 -13.69
N ARG A 72 25.23 -13.37 -12.46
CA ARG A 72 24.01 -13.20 -11.67
C ARG A 72 24.30 -12.45 -10.38
N CYS A 73 25.15 -12.96 -9.50
CA CYS A 73 25.42 -12.34 -8.20
C CYS A 73 26.06 -10.94 -8.36
N MET A 74 26.99 -10.80 -9.30
CA MET A 74 27.70 -9.54 -9.55
C MET A 74 26.96 -8.58 -10.50
N ALA A 75 25.77 -8.94 -10.98
CA ALA A 75 24.97 -8.01 -11.77
C ALA A 75 24.44 -6.88 -10.88
N THR A 76 24.33 -5.68 -11.45
CA THR A 76 23.74 -4.53 -10.76
C THR A 76 22.22 -4.69 -10.68
N HIS A 77 21.69 -4.61 -9.47
CA HIS A 77 20.26 -4.59 -9.17
C HIS A 77 19.70 -3.16 -9.35
N PRO A 78 18.39 -2.99 -9.68
CA PRO A 78 17.78 -1.66 -9.84
C PRO A 78 17.87 -0.71 -8.63
N ASP A 79 18.24 -1.20 -7.44
CA ASP A 79 18.49 -0.39 -6.23
C ASP A 79 19.92 0.23 -6.22
N GLY A 80 20.76 -0.09 -7.22
CA GLY A 80 22.13 0.39 -7.35
C GLY A 80 23.18 -0.52 -6.70
N GLU A 81 22.77 -1.54 -5.95
CA GLU A 81 23.66 -2.55 -5.36
C GLU A 81 23.85 -3.76 -6.28
N VAL A 82 24.67 -4.73 -5.88
CA VAL A 82 24.76 -6.03 -6.56
C VAL A 82 23.59 -6.94 -6.15
N TRP A 83 23.16 -7.82 -7.05
CA TRP A 83 22.15 -8.83 -6.74
C TRP A 83 22.59 -9.76 -5.58
N GLY A 84 23.87 -10.11 -5.50
CA GLY A 84 24.41 -10.97 -4.44
C GLY A 84 23.70 -12.32 -4.35
N TRP A 85 23.29 -12.73 -3.15
CA TRP A 85 22.54 -13.97 -2.91
C TRP A 85 21.17 -13.99 -3.59
N ARG A 86 20.52 -12.83 -3.77
CA ARG A 86 19.25 -12.70 -4.52
C ARG A 86 19.42 -13.16 -5.98
N GLY A 87 20.63 -13.09 -6.54
CA GLY A 87 20.93 -13.53 -7.91
C GLY A 87 20.82 -15.04 -8.11
N LEU A 88 20.85 -15.85 -7.04
CA LEU A 88 20.82 -17.31 -7.13
C LEU A 88 19.41 -17.88 -7.33
N ILE A 89 18.36 -17.07 -7.15
CA ILE A 89 16.97 -17.50 -7.34
C ILE A 89 16.79 -18.10 -8.76
N PRO A 90 16.26 -19.34 -8.87
CA PRO A 90 16.00 -19.98 -10.16
C PRO A 90 14.95 -19.22 -10.97
N ASN A 91 15.10 -19.23 -12.29
CA ASN A 91 14.20 -18.57 -13.26
C ASN A 91 14.06 -17.04 -13.10
N LEU A 92 14.75 -16.42 -12.14
CA LEU A 92 14.75 -14.98 -11.96
C LEU A 92 15.44 -14.30 -13.14
N ARG A 93 14.79 -13.29 -13.70
CA ARG A 93 15.28 -12.55 -14.85
C ARG A 93 16.08 -11.33 -14.40
N ILE A 94 17.39 -11.48 -14.35
CA ILE A 94 18.33 -10.45 -13.88
C ILE A 94 18.56 -9.37 -14.94
N ASN A 95 18.80 -9.80 -16.19
CA ASN A 95 18.98 -8.88 -17.31
C ASN A 95 17.63 -8.66 -18.00
N GLY A 96 17.20 -7.40 -18.07
CA GLY A 96 15.98 -7.02 -18.79
C GLY A 96 16.02 -7.46 -20.26
N TYR A 97 14.86 -7.63 -20.88
CA TYR A 97 14.77 -8.05 -22.28
C TYR A 97 15.57 -7.11 -23.20
N GLN A 98 16.46 -7.72 -23.99
CA GLN A 98 17.20 -7.09 -25.07
C GLN A 98 16.92 -7.86 -26.35
N ARG A 99 16.32 -7.19 -27.34
CA ARG A 99 15.95 -7.78 -28.61
C ARG A 99 17.18 -7.86 -29.52
N LYS A 100 17.42 -9.04 -30.11
CA LYS A 100 18.52 -9.26 -31.09
C LYS A 100 18.03 -9.26 -32.54
N GLN A 101 16.76 -9.55 -32.78
CA GLN A 101 16.17 -9.68 -34.12
C GLN A 101 15.53 -8.37 -34.61
N LYS A 102 15.60 -8.12 -35.92
CA LYS A 102 14.95 -6.97 -36.58
C LYS A 102 13.45 -6.92 -36.27
N ILE A 103 12.89 -5.72 -36.28
CA ILE A 103 11.48 -5.48 -35.99
C ILE A 103 10.68 -5.88 -37.23
N GLN A 104 9.90 -6.95 -37.10
CA GLN A 104 8.88 -7.35 -38.05
C GLN A 104 7.60 -7.50 -37.24
N ILE A 105 6.59 -6.71 -37.58
CA ILE A 105 5.29 -6.74 -36.92
C ILE A 105 4.32 -7.32 -37.93
N ASP A 106 3.65 -8.42 -37.58
CA ASP A 106 2.67 -9.04 -38.46
C ASP A 106 1.31 -8.33 -38.36
N GLN A 107 0.36 -8.76 -39.22
CA GLN A 107 -1.01 -8.23 -39.27
C GLN A 107 -1.80 -8.39 -37.96
N PHE A 108 -1.35 -9.26 -37.05
CA PHE A 108 -1.98 -9.50 -35.75
C PHE A 108 -1.25 -8.79 -34.59
N GLY A 109 -0.18 -8.02 -34.88
CA GLY A 109 0.58 -7.24 -33.91
C GLY A 109 1.66 -8.02 -33.14
N PHE A 110 1.93 -9.28 -33.52
CA PHE A 110 3.04 -10.05 -32.97
C PHE A 110 4.38 -9.48 -33.43
N GLY A 111 5.42 -9.65 -32.62
CA GLY A 111 6.74 -9.06 -32.90
C GLY A 111 6.87 -7.59 -32.47
N SER A 112 5.91 -7.03 -31.73
CA SER A 112 5.96 -5.67 -31.18
C SER A 112 6.73 -5.53 -29.85
N THR A 113 7.16 -6.63 -29.24
CA THR A 113 7.84 -6.62 -27.94
C THR A 113 9.21 -5.93 -28.01
N GLY A 114 9.39 -4.87 -27.22
CA GLY A 114 10.64 -4.10 -27.14
C GLY A 114 10.87 -3.10 -28.28
N VAL A 115 9.91 -2.90 -29.18
CA VAL A 115 10.02 -1.97 -30.32
C VAL A 115 10.22 -0.53 -29.87
N LEU A 116 9.47 -0.07 -28.87
CA LEU A 116 9.65 1.28 -28.30
C LEU A 116 11.06 1.50 -27.73
N LYS A 117 11.63 0.49 -27.08
CA LYS A 117 13.01 0.54 -26.55
C LYS A 117 14.03 0.64 -27.67
N SER A 118 13.83 -0.10 -28.77
CA SER A 118 14.68 0.00 -29.96
C SER A 118 14.58 1.39 -30.60
N LEU A 119 13.37 1.94 -30.71
CA LEU A 119 13.13 3.28 -31.26
C LEU A 119 13.85 4.34 -30.41
N PHE A 120 13.77 4.26 -29.08
CA PHE A 120 14.49 5.19 -28.21
C PHE A 120 16.01 5.05 -28.26
N ASN A 121 16.53 3.84 -28.51
CA ASN A 121 17.96 3.65 -28.71
C ASN A 121 18.43 4.27 -30.04
N GLN A 122 17.58 4.21 -31.08
CA GLN A 122 17.86 4.83 -32.38
C GLN A 122 17.73 6.36 -32.34
N TYR A 123 16.77 6.87 -31.56
CA TYR A 123 16.51 8.31 -31.39
C TYR A 123 16.56 8.72 -29.91
N PRO A 124 17.75 8.81 -29.28
CA PRO A 124 17.87 9.19 -27.87
C PRO A 124 17.28 10.57 -27.56
N GLY A 125 17.45 11.53 -28.47
CA GLY A 125 16.88 12.89 -28.29
C GLY A 125 15.35 12.92 -28.25
N LEU A 126 14.67 11.99 -28.94
CA LEU A 126 13.22 11.83 -28.84
C LEU A 126 12.82 11.33 -27.44
N ARG A 127 13.57 10.35 -26.91
CA ARG A 127 13.34 9.81 -25.56
C ARG A 127 13.44 10.91 -24.51
N GLU A 128 14.53 11.68 -24.54
CA GLU A 128 14.76 12.77 -23.59
C GLU A 128 13.66 13.83 -23.65
N LYS A 129 13.27 14.27 -24.86
CA LYS A 129 12.16 15.22 -25.04
C LYS A 129 10.84 14.67 -24.51
N PHE A 130 10.56 13.38 -24.76
CA PHE A 130 9.32 12.75 -24.34
C PHE A 130 9.25 12.59 -22.82
N GLU A 131 10.31 12.08 -22.20
CA GLU A 131 10.40 11.95 -20.74
C GLU A 131 10.32 13.33 -20.06
N LYS A 132 11.06 14.32 -20.57
CA LYS A 132 11.00 15.70 -20.07
C LYS A 132 9.58 16.27 -20.18
N ARG A 133 8.87 16.03 -21.28
CA ARG A 133 7.48 16.46 -21.46
C ARG A 133 6.54 15.80 -20.47
N ILE A 134 6.63 14.48 -20.31
CA ILE A 134 5.78 13.70 -19.38
C ILE A 134 6.01 14.18 -17.94
N LEU A 135 7.27 14.40 -17.56
CA LEU A 135 7.66 14.82 -16.21
C LEU A 135 7.39 16.31 -15.94
N ASN A 136 7.38 17.19 -16.95
CA ASN A 136 7.10 18.62 -16.79
C ASN A 136 5.62 18.98 -16.84
N ALA A 137 4.76 18.13 -17.42
CA ALA A 137 3.31 18.31 -17.44
C ALA A 137 2.66 18.19 -16.04
N SER A 138 3.46 17.98 -14.98
CA SER A 138 3.07 17.77 -13.59
C SER A 138 2.65 19.02 -12.81
N LYS A 139 2.56 20.19 -13.45
CA LYS A 139 2.17 21.45 -12.80
C LYS A 139 0.66 21.75 -12.78
N ALA A 140 -0.19 20.91 -13.39
CA ALA A 140 -1.62 21.17 -13.53
C ALA A 140 -2.48 20.44 -12.47
N THR A 141 -3.20 21.22 -11.65
CA THR A 141 -3.68 20.90 -10.30
C THR A 141 -5.05 20.20 -10.18
N LYS A 142 -5.46 19.27 -11.06
CA LYS A 142 -6.79 18.60 -10.94
C LYS A 142 -6.85 17.17 -11.49
N LEU A 143 -7.47 16.25 -10.74
CA LEU A 143 -7.63 14.81 -11.04
C LEU A 143 -8.20 14.50 -12.45
N GLY A 144 -9.09 15.36 -12.97
CA GLY A 144 -9.69 15.21 -14.31
C GLY A 144 -8.77 15.55 -15.49
N LEU A 145 -7.62 16.20 -15.24
CA LEU A 145 -6.62 16.51 -16.27
C LEU A 145 -5.63 15.37 -16.51
N VAL A 146 -5.46 14.43 -15.57
CA VAL A 146 -4.48 13.34 -15.68
C VAL A 146 -4.81 12.40 -16.84
N ASN A 147 -6.09 12.04 -17.01
CA ASN A 147 -6.51 11.17 -18.12
C ASN A 147 -6.46 11.88 -19.49
N ARG A 148 -6.64 13.21 -19.52
CA ARG A 148 -6.42 14.05 -20.71
C ARG A 148 -4.93 14.18 -21.05
N ASN A 149 -4.03 14.02 -20.08
CA ASN A 149 -2.58 14.16 -20.27
C ASN A 149 -1.98 13.01 -21.09
N ASN A 150 -2.42 11.76 -20.88
CA ASN A 150 -1.88 10.60 -21.61
C ASN A 150 -2.20 10.66 -23.11
N VAL A 151 -3.43 11.04 -23.46
CA VAL A 151 -3.85 11.23 -24.86
C VAL A 151 -3.06 12.37 -25.51
N ASN A 152 -2.83 13.46 -24.79
CA ASN A 152 -2.02 14.59 -25.29
C ASN A 152 -0.54 14.22 -25.49
N HIS A 153 0.05 13.43 -24.58
CA HIS A 153 1.41 12.91 -24.72
C HIS A 153 1.51 11.95 -25.90
N PHE A 154 0.51 11.10 -26.09
CA PHE A 154 0.44 10.21 -27.24
C PHE A 154 0.37 10.97 -28.57
N HIS A 155 -0.50 11.97 -28.71
CA HIS A 155 -0.58 12.78 -29.93
C HIS A 155 0.69 13.59 -30.19
N TRP A 156 1.32 14.12 -29.13
CA TRP A 156 2.62 14.78 -29.26
C TRP A 156 3.67 13.80 -29.77
N PHE A 157 3.71 12.59 -29.20
CA PHE A 157 4.67 11.56 -29.61
C PHE A 157 4.51 11.21 -31.09
N LEU A 158 3.27 10.96 -31.56
CA LEU A 158 3.02 10.71 -32.97
C LEU A 158 3.48 11.86 -33.87
N ARG A 159 3.29 13.11 -33.46
CA ARG A 159 3.75 14.28 -34.23
C ARG A 159 5.28 14.31 -34.38
N GLU A 160 6.02 14.02 -33.31
CA GLU A 160 7.48 13.95 -33.39
C GLU A 160 7.94 12.81 -34.30
N LEU A 161 7.25 11.67 -34.29
CA LEU A 161 7.56 10.57 -35.21
C LEU A 161 7.28 10.91 -36.67
N ARG A 162 6.26 11.73 -36.95
CA ARG A 162 6.00 12.26 -38.29
C ARG A 162 7.11 13.18 -38.77
N ILE A 163 7.61 14.05 -37.90
CA ILE A 163 8.75 14.93 -38.20
C ILE A 163 10.01 14.10 -38.52
N LEU A 164 10.15 12.91 -37.92
CA LEU A 164 11.23 11.97 -38.22
C LEU A 164 11.00 11.13 -39.49
N GLY A 165 9.90 11.35 -40.23
CA GLY A 165 9.58 10.63 -41.47
C GLY A 165 9.14 9.16 -41.27
N LEU A 166 8.81 8.75 -40.04
CA LEU A 166 8.47 7.35 -39.74
C LEU A 166 7.08 6.94 -40.27
N GLU A 167 6.19 7.90 -40.52
CA GLU A 167 4.88 7.64 -41.14
C GLU A 167 5.04 7.28 -42.63
N GLU A 168 5.89 8.02 -43.34
CA GLU A 168 6.20 7.78 -44.76
C GLU A 168 6.91 6.44 -44.98
N GLN A 169 7.76 6.05 -44.02
CA GLN A 169 8.44 4.74 -44.03
C GLN A 169 7.52 3.59 -43.60
N ASN A 170 6.26 3.89 -43.24
CA ASN A 170 5.33 2.94 -42.61
C ASN A 170 6.00 2.15 -41.46
N ALA A 171 6.82 2.84 -40.67
CA ALA A 171 7.52 2.26 -39.55
C ALA A 171 6.63 2.28 -38.30
N TRP A 172 7.02 1.53 -37.26
CA TRP A 172 6.29 1.57 -35.99
C TRP A 172 6.26 3.02 -35.45
N PRO A 173 5.10 3.52 -34.99
CA PRO A 173 3.86 2.80 -34.72
C PRO A 173 2.82 2.80 -35.86
N PHE A 174 3.10 3.45 -37.00
CA PHE A 174 2.13 3.65 -38.10
C PHE A 174 1.73 2.35 -38.80
N ASN A 175 2.58 1.32 -38.73
CA ASN A 175 2.25 -0.04 -39.18
C ASN A 175 1.41 -0.87 -38.19
N THR A 176 0.82 -0.25 -37.16
CA THR A 176 -0.05 -0.95 -36.20
C THR A 176 -1.42 -0.28 -36.09
N GLU A 177 -2.47 -1.08 -35.97
CA GLU A 177 -3.87 -0.61 -35.92
C GLU A 177 -4.10 0.46 -34.84
N LYS A 178 -3.55 0.25 -33.63
CA LYS A 178 -3.71 1.17 -32.49
C LYS A 178 -2.61 2.22 -32.39
N LEU A 179 -1.78 2.36 -33.43
CA LEU A 179 -0.66 3.31 -33.47
C LEU A 179 0.21 3.26 -32.21
N GLY A 180 0.44 2.07 -31.66
CA GLY A 180 1.27 1.89 -30.46
C GLY A 180 0.72 2.49 -29.16
N TYR A 181 -0.55 2.91 -29.10
CA TYR A 181 -1.16 3.59 -27.96
C TYR A 181 -0.98 2.85 -26.63
N VAL A 182 -1.22 1.53 -26.62
CA VAL A 182 -1.08 0.69 -25.42
C VAL A 182 0.38 0.65 -24.94
N THR A 183 1.33 0.54 -25.88
CA THR A 183 2.76 0.51 -25.57
C THR A 183 3.22 1.83 -24.96
N ILE A 184 2.79 2.95 -25.53
CA ILE A 184 3.12 4.30 -25.04
C ILE A 184 2.46 4.55 -23.68
N SER A 185 1.21 4.13 -23.50
CA SER A 185 0.49 4.27 -22.22
C SER A 185 1.17 3.47 -21.10
N LYS A 186 1.61 2.24 -21.38
CA LYS A 186 2.40 1.43 -20.44
C LYS A 186 3.75 2.07 -20.14
N TYR A 187 4.40 2.68 -21.13
CA TYR A 187 5.66 3.40 -20.92
C TYR A 187 5.48 4.61 -20.00
N ILE A 188 4.46 5.44 -20.25
CA ILE A 188 4.13 6.59 -19.40
C ILE A 188 3.87 6.12 -17.95
N LYS A 189 3.11 5.03 -17.78
CA LYS A 189 2.86 4.44 -16.45
C LYS A 189 4.16 4.00 -15.77
N SER A 190 5.01 3.25 -16.48
CA SER A 190 6.30 2.79 -15.96
C SER A 190 7.24 3.95 -15.60
N LEU A 191 7.21 5.05 -16.36
CA LEU A 191 8.01 6.24 -16.07
C LEU A 191 7.54 6.94 -14.79
N TYR A 192 6.23 6.96 -14.53
CA TYR A 192 5.70 7.44 -13.25
C TYR A 192 6.08 6.52 -12.09
N GLU A 193 6.01 5.20 -12.26
CA GLU A 193 6.45 4.23 -11.24
C GLU A 193 7.95 4.37 -10.88
N GLN A 194 8.80 4.71 -11.86
CA GLN A 194 10.24 4.96 -11.65
C GLN A 194 10.54 6.34 -11.01
N HIS A 195 9.59 7.27 -11.03
CA HIS A 195 9.71 8.60 -10.43
C HIS A 195 8.58 8.86 -9.43
N PRO A 196 8.51 8.10 -8.32
CA PRO A 196 7.38 8.13 -7.39
C PRO A 196 7.09 9.53 -6.85
N SER A 197 8.13 10.32 -6.55
CA SER A 197 8.02 11.72 -6.09
C SER A 197 7.23 12.62 -7.05
N LYS A 198 7.36 12.38 -8.36
CA LYS A 198 6.67 13.15 -9.40
C LYS A 198 5.32 12.52 -9.78
N ALA A 199 5.19 11.20 -9.71
CA ALA A 199 3.91 10.51 -9.90
C ALA A 199 2.88 10.92 -8.85
N ALA A 200 3.29 11.05 -7.59
CA ALA A 200 2.43 11.52 -6.51
C ALA A 200 1.95 12.96 -6.72
N LEU A 201 2.82 13.86 -7.21
CA LEU A 201 2.43 15.23 -7.58
C LEU A 201 1.31 15.25 -8.63
N ILE A 202 1.41 14.35 -9.61
CA ILE A 202 0.50 14.26 -10.76
C ILE A 202 -0.84 13.63 -10.34
N THR A 203 -0.82 12.59 -9.51
CA THR A 203 -2.02 11.84 -9.12
C THR A 203 -2.74 12.47 -7.93
N GLY A 204 -2.03 13.16 -7.03
CA GLY A 204 -2.59 13.61 -5.75
C GLY A 204 -2.32 15.08 -5.36
N GLY A 205 -1.69 15.88 -6.22
CA GLY A 205 -1.43 17.30 -5.97
C GLY A 205 -0.34 17.57 -4.92
N VAL A 206 -0.27 18.83 -4.44
CA VAL A 206 0.74 19.30 -3.48
C VAL A 206 0.75 18.48 -2.18
N ASP A 207 -0.42 17.97 -1.78
CA ASP A 207 -0.55 17.11 -0.60
C ASP A 207 0.16 15.77 -0.78
N ALA A 208 0.12 15.18 -1.97
CA ALA A 208 0.85 13.94 -2.26
C ALA A 208 2.36 14.14 -2.43
N LEU A 209 2.82 15.37 -2.71
CA LEU A 209 4.24 15.72 -2.66
C LEU A 209 4.74 15.89 -1.21
N LYS A 210 3.89 16.38 -0.29
CA LYS A 210 4.17 16.32 1.16
C LYS A 210 4.21 14.89 1.70
N LYS A 211 3.43 13.97 1.12
CA LYS A 211 3.50 12.52 1.41
C LYS A 211 4.81 11.85 1.01
N LEU A 212 5.50 12.37 -0.02
CA LEU A 212 6.78 11.83 -0.50
C LEU A 212 8.02 12.60 -0.04
N SER A 213 7.87 13.90 0.29
CA SER A 213 8.88 14.69 1.02
C SER A 213 8.95 14.33 2.50
N SER A 214 7.93 13.62 2.99
CA SER A 214 8.09 12.78 4.16
C SER A 214 8.90 11.58 3.70
N GLY A 215 10.21 11.57 4.00
CA GLY A 215 10.86 10.30 4.25
C GLY A 215 9.92 9.49 5.13
N ASP A 216 9.68 8.24 4.72
CA ASP A 216 9.16 7.16 5.54
C ASP A 216 8.85 7.63 6.96
N GLY A 217 7.59 8.02 7.19
CA GLY A 217 7.08 8.57 8.44
C GLY A 217 7.15 7.59 9.63
N ASN A 218 8.06 6.63 9.59
CA ASN A 218 8.38 5.66 10.61
C ASN A 218 9.44 6.20 11.59
N ALA A 219 9.41 7.48 11.95
CA ALA A 219 10.38 8.02 12.93
C ALA A 219 10.14 7.50 14.36
N ARG A 220 9.21 6.57 14.55
CA ARG A 220 9.20 5.59 15.65
C ARG A 220 8.62 4.28 15.11
N PRO A 221 9.44 3.30 14.70
CA PRO A 221 8.93 1.95 14.51
C PRO A 221 8.18 1.54 15.79
N VAL A 222 7.02 0.92 15.59
CA VAL A 222 6.34 0.22 16.68
C VAL A 222 7.02 -1.14 16.75
N GLU A 223 7.81 -1.33 17.80
CA GLU A 223 8.71 -2.45 18.03
C GLU A 223 8.03 -3.60 18.77
N HIS A 224 6.99 -3.31 19.59
CA HIS A 224 6.27 -4.32 20.35
C HIS A 224 4.76 -4.10 20.42
N PHE A 225 4.05 -5.20 20.69
CA PHE A 225 2.60 -5.23 20.90
C PHE A 225 2.22 -4.32 22.08
N PHE A 226 1.11 -3.56 21.94
CA PHE A 226 0.65 -2.57 22.94
C PHE A 226 1.59 -1.37 23.17
N GLN A 227 2.64 -1.19 22.37
CA GLN A 227 3.43 0.04 22.44
C GLN A 227 2.61 1.26 22.01
N ARG A 228 1.83 1.15 20.92
CA ARG A 228 1.05 2.28 20.40
C ARG A 228 -0.33 1.85 19.93
N VAL A 229 -1.31 2.66 20.28
CA VAL A 229 -2.67 2.59 19.74
C VAL A 229 -3.01 3.84 18.94
N GLU A 230 -3.89 3.69 17.96
CA GLU A 230 -4.51 4.81 17.26
C GLU A 230 -5.94 5.00 17.80
N MET A 231 -6.29 6.24 18.12
CA MET A 231 -7.62 6.62 18.53
C MET A 231 -8.14 7.74 17.64
N ASP A 232 -9.41 7.60 17.23
CA ASP A 232 -10.07 8.57 16.36
C ASP A 232 -11.59 8.41 16.45
N ALA A 233 -12.30 9.49 16.18
CA ALA A 233 -13.75 9.54 16.09
C ALA A 233 -14.23 9.75 14.66
N HIS A 234 -14.98 8.77 14.15
CA HIS A 234 -15.52 8.80 12.81
C HIS A 234 -17.02 9.05 12.80
N LYS A 235 -17.45 9.98 11.95
CA LYS A 235 -18.87 10.22 11.69
C LYS A 235 -19.40 9.14 10.76
N ILE A 236 -20.42 8.42 11.21
CA ILE A 236 -21.16 7.45 10.40
C ILE A 236 -22.24 8.20 9.61
N ASP A 237 -22.17 8.10 8.28
CA ASP A 237 -23.15 8.68 7.37
C ASP A 237 -24.39 7.77 7.25
N GLY A 238 -25.54 8.23 7.72
CA GLY A 238 -26.82 7.54 7.61
C GLY A 238 -27.94 8.31 8.32
N ARG A 239 -29.19 8.04 7.95
CA ARG A 239 -30.36 8.52 8.70
C ARG A 239 -30.83 7.43 9.65
N PHE A 240 -30.64 7.65 10.94
CA PHE A 240 -31.00 6.69 11.98
C PHE A 240 -32.20 7.20 12.79
N SER A 241 -32.96 6.30 13.37
CA SER A 241 -33.96 6.61 14.38
C SER A 241 -33.80 5.63 15.54
N VAL A 242 -34.03 6.11 16.76
CA VAL A 242 -34.02 5.29 17.97
C VAL A 242 -35.45 5.17 18.47
N SER A 243 -35.83 3.95 18.82
CA SER A 243 -37.11 3.63 19.44
C SER A 243 -36.96 3.78 20.96
N ILE A 244 -37.64 4.75 21.56
CA ILE A 244 -37.57 5.03 23.00
C ILE A 244 -38.86 4.52 23.65
N PRO A 245 -38.80 3.58 24.60
CA PRO A 245 -39.99 3.11 25.29
C PRO A 245 -40.61 4.26 26.11
N GLN A 246 -41.93 4.42 26.00
CA GLN A 246 -42.65 5.45 26.74
C GLN A 246 -43.26 4.88 28.04
N PRO A 247 -43.33 5.68 29.13
CA PRO A 247 -43.95 5.24 30.38
C PRO A 247 -45.42 4.81 30.23
N THR A 248 -46.13 5.36 29.23
CA THR A 248 -47.53 5.06 28.91
C THR A 248 -47.72 3.79 28.07
N GLY A 249 -46.64 3.05 27.79
CA GLY A 249 -46.63 1.97 26.82
C GLY A 249 -46.35 2.45 25.39
N GLY A 250 -45.83 1.56 24.56
CA GLY A 250 -45.41 1.86 23.18
C GLY A 250 -44.03 2.52 23.07
N HIS A 251 -43.70 2.99 21.86
CA HIS A 251 -42.39 3.55 21.56
C HIS A 251 -42.49 4.91 20.85
N ALA A 252 -41.66 5.87 21.26
CA ALA A 252 -41.41 7.10 20.52
C ALA A 252 -40.20 6.90 19.59
N HIS A 253 -40.37 7.15 18.29
CA HIS A 253 -39.24 7.19 17.37
C HIS A 253 -38.63 8.59 17.36
N LYS A 254 -37.35 8.69 17.74
CA LYS A 254 -36.56 9.93 17.60
C LYS A 254 -35.51 9.78 16.52
N ILE A 255 -35.48 10.73 15.60
CA ILE A 255 -34.47 10.79 14.54
C ILE A 255 -33.12 11.16 15.15
N VAL A 256 -32.09 10.41 14.79
CA VAL A 256 -30.69 10.69 15.14
C VAL A 256 -30.02 11.30 13.90
N HIS A 257 -29.64 12.57 14.02
CA HIS A 257 -29.09 13.34 12.91
C HIS A 257 -27.66 12.96 12.55
N ARG A 258 -26.88 12.51 13.53
CA ARG A 258 -25.47 12.13 13.39
C ARG A 258 -25.16 11.01 14.36
N LEU A 259 -24.49 9.98 13.88
CA LEU A 259 -23.93 8.92 14.69
C LEU A 259 -22.42 8.98 14.54
N TRP A 260 -21.72 8.97 15.66
CA TRP A 260 -20.26 8.95 15.71
C TRP A 260 -19.80 7.64 16.34
N VAL A 261 -18.67 7.11 15.87
CA VAL A 261 -17.99 5.99 16.52
C VAL A 261 -16.58 6.44 16.89
N VAL A 262 -16.26 6.39 18.17
CA VAL A 262 -14.89 6.53 18.66
C VAL A 262 -14.29 5.14 18.71
N VAL A 263 -13.10 4.93 18.13
CA VAL A 263 -12.44 3.62 18.07
C VAL A 263 -11.02 3.75 18.62
N ILE A 264 -10.58 2.75 19.36
CA ILE A 264 -9.19 2.57 19.80
C ILE A 264 -8.68 1.27 19.20
N MET A 265 -7.60 1.34 18.44
CA MET A 265 -7.06 0.20 17.70
C MET A 265 -5.57 0.04 17.98
N GLU A 266 -5.15 -1.18 18.29
CA GLU A 266 -3.76 -1.53 18.51
C GLU A 266 -3.03 -1.66 17.17
N ILE A 267 -1.83 -1.08 17.09
CA ILE A 267 -1.13 -1.00 15.81
C ILE A 267 -0.61 -2.38 15.39
N VAL A 268 0.16 -3.13 16.16
CA VAL A 268 0.82 -4.34 15.64
C VAL A 268 -0.18 -5.39 15.11
N SER A 269 -1.20 -5.71 15.90
CA SER A 269 -2.22 -6.72 15.63
C SER A 269 -3.40 -6.21 14.80
N ARG A 270 -3.61 -4.89 14.71
CA ARG A 270 -4.81 -4.25 14.14
C ARG A 270 -6.10 -4.56 14.89
N ALA A 271 -6.02 -5.11 16.10
CA ALA A 271 -7.19 -5.40 16.90
C ALA A 271 -7.84 -4.10 17.41
N VAL A 272 -9.16 -4.01 17.28
CA VAL A 272 -9.94 -2.98 17.97
C VAL A 272 -9.98 -3.36 19.45
N LEU A 273 -9.44 -2.50 20.31
CA LEU A 273 -9.43 -2.72 21.76
C LEU A 273 -10.75 -2.29 22.38
N GLY A 274 -11.27 -1.15 21.94
CA GLY A 274 -12.52 -0.60 22.44
C GLY A 274 -13.14 0.42 21.49
N TYR A 275 -14.44 0.65 21.63
CA TYR A 275 -15.15 1.65 20.85
C TYR A 275 -16.30 2.28 21.66
N HIS A 276 -16.82 3.40 21.19
CA HIS A 276 -18.06 3.98 21.73
C HIS A 276 -18.89 4.63 20.64
N LEU A 277 -20.18 4.31 20.60
CA LEU A 277 -21.15 4.93 19.69
C LEU A 277 -21.81 6.13 20.38
N SER A 278 -21.57 7.32 19.82
CA SER A 278 -22.17 8.58 20.30
C SER A 278 -23.25 9.06 19.33
N MET A 279 -24.45 9.30 19.87
CA MET A 279 -25.57 9.90 19.15
C MET A 279 -25.60 11.43 19.28
N ARG A 280 -24.56 12.02 19.87
CA ARG A 280 -24.45 13.47 20.02
C ARG A 280 -24.17 14.14 18.68
N ARG A 281 -24.43 15.45 18.62
CA ARG A 281 -24.12 16.26 17.44
C ARG A 281 -22.62 16.23 17.08
N GLU A 282 -21.78 16.29 18.11
CA GLU A 282 -20.32 16.20 18.04
C GLU A 282 -19.82 15.29 19.16
N VAL A 283 -18.64 14.69 18.95
CA VAL A 283 -17.98 13.81 19.93
C VAL A 283 -17.54 14.64 21.13
N SER A 284 -17.82 14.13 22.33
CA SER A 284 -17.43 14.76 23.59
C SER A 284 -16.31 13.99 24.28
N LYS A 285 -15.62 14.63 25.23
CA LYS A 285 -14.63 13.97 26.09
C LYS A 285 -15.19 12.74 26.81
N ILE A 286 -16.48 12.74 27.17
CA ILE A 286 -17.12 11.61 27.85
C ILE A 286 -17.21 10.40 26.91
N ASP A 287 -17.45 10.64 25.62
CA ASP A 287 -17.52 9.57 24.61
C ASP A 287 -16.15 8.92 24.41
N VAL A 288 -15.09 9.74 24.40
CA VAL A 288 -13.69 9.28 24.36
C VAL A 288 -13.35 8.45 25.60
N LEU A 289 -13.67 8.95 26.80
CA LEU A 289 -13.43 8.23 28.06
C LEU A 289 -14.19 6.90 28.13
N ARG A 290 -15.38 6.80 27.52
CA ARG A 290 -16.13 5.54 27.42
C ARG A 290 -15.46 4.54 26.48
N ALA A 291 -14.89 5.00 25.37
CA ALA A 291 -14.11 4.13 24.48
C ALA A 291 -12.87 3.60 25.21
N ILE A 292 -12.14 4.46 25.94
CA ILE A 292 -11.00 4.06 26.77
C ILE A 292 -11.43 3.05 27.83
N LYS A 293 -12.51 3.33 28.57
CA LYS A 293 -13.05 2.38 29.55
C LYS A 293 -13.39 1.03 28.90
N MET A 294 -14.00 1.03 27.72
CA MET A 294 -14.32 -0.22 27.02
C MET A 294 -13.06 -1.00 26.65
N ALA A 295 -11.99 -0.31 26.22
CA ALA A 295 -10.72 -0.96 25.89
C ALA A 295 -10.06 -1.65 27.09
N LEU A 296 -10.30 -1.14 28.30
CA LEU A 296 -9.71 -1.66 29.54
C LEU A 296 -10.62 -2.62 30.30
N THR A 297 -11.85 -2.86 29.84
CA THR A 297 -12.83 -3.72 30.54
C THR A 297 -13.27 -4.87 29.66
N VAL A 298 -13.84 -5.90 30.30
CA VAL A 298 -14.39 -7.07 29.59
C VAL A 298 -15.47 -6.61 28.62
N TRP A 299 -15.25 -6.83 27.32
CA TRP A 299 -16.28 -6.62 26.33
C TRP A 299 -17.30 -7.75 26.42
N LYS A 300 -18.59 -7.38 26.43
CA LYS A 300 -19.68 -8.35 26.37
C LYS A 300 -20.41 -8.16 25.06
N LYS A 301 -20.57 -9.23 24.31
CA LYS A 301 -21.29 -9.24 23.03
C LYS A 301 -22.71 -8.71 23.25
N PRO A 302 -23.08 -7.57 22.63
CA PRO A 302 -24.42 -7.04 22.75
C PRO A 302 -25.45 -8.04 22.20
N ARG A 303 -26.62 -8.11 22.86
CA ARG A 303 -27.72 -8.93 22.35
C ARG A 303 -28.38 -8.19 21.19
N ILE A 304 -28.29 -8.75 19.99
CA ILE A 304 -28.98 -8.24 18.82
C ILE A 304 -30.35 -8.90 18.70
N THR A 305 -31.40 -8.10 18.49
CA THR A 305 -32.81 -8.55 18.46
C THR A 305 -33.39 -8.69 17.06
N PHE A 306 -32.67 -8.29 16.01
CA PHE A 306 -33.20 -8.20 14.65
C PHE A 306 -32.66 -9.28 13.68
N GLY A 307 -31.91 -10.28 14.16
CA GLY A 307 -31.54 -11.43 13.34
C GLY A 307 -30.50 -12.37 13.94
N ASP A 308 -30.59 -13.64 13.58
CA ASP A 308 -29.76 -14.73 14.13
C ASP A 308 -28.32 -14.75 13.61
N HIS A 309 -28.02 -13.97 12.56
CA HIS A 309 -26.71 -13.92 11.89
C HIS A 309 -26.00 -12.56 12.05
N ALA A 310 -26.32 -11.83 13.12
CA ALA A 310 -25.81 -10.46 13.28
C ALA A 310 -24.31 -10.37 13.60
N TYR A 311 -23.69 -11.48 14.02
CA TYR A 311 -22.27 -11.59 14.28
C TYR A 311 -21.66 -12.75 13.51
N LEU A 312 -20.41 -12.59 13.06
CA LEU A 312 -19.60 -13.74 12.61
C LEU A 312 -19.30 -14.66 13.80
N PHE A 313 -19.11 -15.95 13.52
CA PHE A 313 -18.91 -17.00 14.53
C PHE A 313 -17.85 -16.63 15.60
N ASN A 314 -16.75 -16.00 15.20
CA ASN A 314 -15.65 -15.59 16.09
C ASN A 314 -15.54 -14.06 16.30
N ALA A 315 -16.61 -13.30 16.05
CA ALA A 315 -16.57 -11.84 16.26
C ALA A 315 -16.52 -11.51 17.75
N ASN A 316 -15.34 -11.08 18.23
CA ASN A 316 -15.08 -10.65 19.60
C ASN A 316 -14.00 -9.56 19.62
N LEU A 317 -14.01 -8.69 20.64
CA LEU A 317 -12.84 -7.87 20.98
C LEU A 317 -11.84 -8.70 21.80
N PRO A 318 -10.54 -8.33 21.86
CA PRO A 318 -9.53 -9.07 22.63
C PRO A 318 -9.95 -9.36 24.08
N SER A 319 -10.53 -8.38 24.77
CA SER A 319 -10.99 -8.51 26.17
C SER A 319 -12.15 -9.49 26.38
N ALA A 320 -12.77 -10.01 25.31
CA ALA A 320 -13.77 -11.07 25.38
C ALA A 320 -13.24 -12.45 24.97
N VAL A 321 -12.04 -12.49 24.38
CA VAL A 321 -11.36 -13.74 24.01
C VAL A 321 -10.57 -14.29 25.19
N SER A 322 -9.89 -13.43 25.96
CA SER A 322 -9.11 -13.81 27.14
C SER A 322 -9.15 -12.71 28.20
N GLU A 323 -9.19 -13.12 29.48
CA GLU A 323 -9.08 -12.22 30.63
C GLU A 323 -7.71 -11.54 30.71
N GLU A 324 -6.68 -12.10 30.09
CA GLU A 324 -5.33 -11.52 30.02
C GLU A 324 -5.30 -10.16 29.31
N TYR A 325 -6.28 -9.88 28.45
CA TYR A 325 -6.41 -8.60 27.76
C TYR A 325 -7.24 -7.57 28.55
N VAL A 326 -7.82 -7.95 29.69
CA VAL A 326 -8.63 -7.05 30.52
C VAL A 326 -7.70 -6.20 31.37
N GLY A 327 -7.89 -4.88 31.32
CA GLY A 327 -7.02 -3.92 32.00
C GLY A 327 -5.63 -3.76 31.37
N LEU A 328 -5.35 -4.45 30.26
CA LEU A 328 -4.07 -4.34 29.58
C LEU A 328 -3.88 -2.94 29.01
N CYS A 329 -2.84 -2.27 29.47
CA CYS A 329 -2.52 -0.87 29.14
C CYS A 329 -1.50 -0.77 28.01
N TRP A 330 -1.35 0.42 27.43
CA TRP A 330 -0.47 0.69 26.28
C TRP A 330 0.37 1.96 26.47
N ASP A 331 1.55 1.99 25.85
CA ASP A 331 2.54 3.05 26.13
C ASP A 331 2.19 4.39 25.48
N GLU A 332 1.59 4.39 24.28
CA GLU A 332 1.35 5.61 23.49
C GLU A 332 -0.03 5.62 22.82
N THR A 333 -0.71 6.77 22.89
CA THR A 333 -2.00 6.99 22.21
C THR A 333 -1.85 8.05 21.13
N SER A 334 -2.03 7.68 19.87
CA SER A 334 -1.96 8.60 18.73
C SER A 334 -3.36 9.10 18.33
N VAL A 335 -3.54 10.42 18.27
CA VAL A 335 -4.83 11.09 17.97
C VAL A 335 -4.72 12.14 16.85
N ASP A 336 -5.85 12.52 16.24
CA ASP A 336 -5.89 13.49 15.12
C ASP A 336 -5.69 14.95 15.58
N GLY A 337 -5.86 15.19 16.87
CA GLY A 337 -5.79 16.52 17.47
C GLY A 337 -7.16 17.16 17.76
N ALA A 338 -8.26 16.43 17.62
CA ALA A 338 -9.60 16.89 17.96
C ALA A 338 -9.67 17.30 19.44
N LEU A 339 -10.45 18.35 19.72
CA LEU A 339 -10.54 18.93 21.07
C LEU A 339 -11.05 17.93 22.12
N ALA A 340 -11.92 17.00 21.72
CA ALA A 340 -12.43 15.98 22.64
C ALA A 340 -11.34 14.99 23.08
N GLU A 341 -10.44 14.64 22.16
CA GLU A 341 -9.36 13.66 22.35
C GLU A 341 -8.14 14.28 23.04
N THR A 342 -7.88 15.57 22.79
CA THR A 342 -6.72 16.31 23.32
C THR A 342 -7.02 17.13 24.57
N CYS A 343 -8.23 17.04 25.13
CA CYS A 343 -8.54 17.80 26.34
C CYS A 343 -7.77 17.28 27.57
N LYS A 344 -7.43 18.20 28.48
CA LYS A 344 -6.68 17.89 29.73
C LYS A 344 -7.26 16.72 30.54
N THR A 345 -8.58 16.53 30.50
CA THR A 345 -9.22 15.41 31.21
C THR A 345 -8.85 14.07 30.58
N VAL A 346 -8.88 13.96 29.25
CA VAL A 346 -8.52 12.72 28.55
C VAL A 346 -7.02 12.47 28.68
N GLU A 347 -6.20 13.50 28.49
CA GLU A 347 -4.74 13.43 28.68
C GLU A 347 -4.37 12.90 30.08
N LYS A 348 -4.96 13.46 31.14
CA LYS A 348 -4.73 12.98 32.51
C LYS A 348 -5.19 11.55 32.75
N VAL A 349 -6.28 11.11 32.12
CA VAL A 349 -6.74 9.71 32.27
C VAL A 349 -5.78 8.77 31.55
N LEU A 350 -5.33 9.11 30.34
CA LEU A 350 -4.32 8.34 29.64
C LEU A 350 -3.04 8.23 30.45
N GLU A 351 -2.54 9.34 31.00
CA GLU A 351 -1.33 9.36 31.82
C GLU A 351 -1.48 8.58 33.14
N ASN A 352 -2.51 8.88 33.94
CA ASN A 352 -2.60 8.38 35.31
C ASN A 352 -3.29 7.02 35.46
N VAL A 353 -4.12 6.62 34.49
CA VAL A 353 -4.87 5.34 34.55
C VAL A 353 -4.28 4.33 33.58
N VAL A 354 -3.92 4.77 32.37
CA VAL A 354 -3.39 3.87 31.33
C VAL A 354 -1.86 3.83 31.34
N GLY A 355 -1.18 4.84 31.90
CA GLY A 355 0.26 4.98 31.71
C GLY A 355 0.64 5.35 30.27
N SER A 356 -0.31 5.87 29.49
CA SER A 356 -0.15 6.14 28.08
C SER A 356 0.18 7.60 27.80
N LYS A 357 1.21 7.84 27.00
CA LYS A 357 1.54 9.17 26.50
C LYS A 357 0.64 9.57 25.34
N LEU A 358 -0.04 10.71 25.47
CA LEU A 358 -0.85 11.28 24.38
C LEU A 358 0.06 11.90 23.31
N LEU A 359 -0.04 11.40 22.08
CA LEU A 359 0.62 11.91 20.89
C LEU A 359 -0.41 12.61 20.00
N HIS A 360 -0.27 13.92 19.84
CA HIS A 360 -1.08 14.73 18.94
C HIS A 360 -0.18 15.64 18.08
N PRO A 361 -0.69 16.25 17.00
CA PRO A 361 0.13 16.98 16.01
C PRO A 361 0.91 18.21 16.51
N LYS A 362 0.82 18.57 17.80
CA LYS A 362 1.56 19.71 18.39
C LYS A 362 2.61 19.30 19.42
N ASN A 363 2.53 18.08 19.99
CA ASN A 363 3.45 17.59 21.02
C ASN A 363 4.26 16.37 20.57
N SER A 364 3.89 15.76 19.44
CA SER A 364 4.71 14.79 18.74
C SER A 364 5.70 15.53 17.84
N PHE A 365 6.90 14.97 17.66
CA PHE A 365 7.95 15.54 16.77
C PHE A 365 7.51 15.65 15.30
N SER A 366 6.28 15.26 14.94
CA SER A 366 5.62 15.63 13.70
C SER A 366 5.01 17.04 13.81
N VAL A 367 5.85 18.07 13.66
CA VAL A 367 5.38 19.35 13.08
C VAL A 367 5.05 19.09 11.61
N ARG A 368 4.06 18.25 11.32
CA ARG A 368 3.63 17.89 9.98
C ARG A 368 2.14 17.61 10.05
N ARG A 369 1.36 18.56 9.53
CA ARG A 369 -0.05 18.34 9.14
C ARG A 369 -0.09 17.35 7.97
N ASN A 370 0.30 16.11 8.20
CA ASN A 370 0.16 15.05 7.23
C ASN A 370 -0.88 14.05 7.74
N LYS A 371 -1.70 13.58 6.81
CA LYS A 371 -2.83 12.68 7.09
C LYS A 371 -2.37 11.25 7.46
N ASP A 372 -1.08 10.96 7.30
CA ASP A 372 -0.50 9.63 7.39
C ASP A 372 0.10 9.28 8.77
N ASP A 373 -0.11 10.08 9.82
CA ASP A 373 0.37 9.74 11.19
C ASP A 373 -0.43 8.58 11.82
N ARG A 374 -1.61 8.24 11.27
CA ARG A 374 -2.53 7.19 11.78
C ARG A 374 -3.19 6.37 10.66
N PRO A 375 -2.39 5.67 9.82
CA PRO A 375 -2.88 5.08 8.57
C PRO A 375 -3.82 3.89 8.80
N PHE A 376 -3.76 3.24 9.96
CA PHE A 376 -4.49 2.02 10.20
C PHE A 376 -5.93 2.30 10.58
N ILE A 377 -6.17 3.25 11.49
CA ILE A 377 -7.53 3.64 11.87
C ILE A 377 -8.25 4.32 10.70
N GLU A 378 -7.52 5.07 9.87
CA GLU A 378 -8.06 5.61 8.61
C GLU A 378 -8.44 4.50 7.62
N ALA A 379 -7.61 3.46 7.49
CA ALA A 379 -7.94 2.30 6.68
C ALA A 379 -9.15 1.56 7.26
N PHE A 380 -9.24 1.37 8.57
CA PHE A 380 -10.36 0.75 9.26
C PHE A 380 -11.67 1.48 8.94
N PHE A 381 -11.74 2.80 9.11
CA PHE A 381 -12.96 3.56 8.79
C PHE A 381 -13.33 3.53 7.32
N ARG A 382 -12.34 3.49 6.42
CA ARG A 382 -12.61 3.33 4.99
C ARG A 382 -13.30 2.00 4.69
N HIS A 383 -12.89 0.91 5.34
CA HIS A 383 -13.54 -0.41 5.21
C HIS A 383 -14.92 -0.43 5.88
N LEU A 384 -15.05 0.15 7.08
CA LEU A 384 -16.31 0.27 7.79
C LEU A 384 -17.35 1.06 6.98
N GLY A 385 -16.92 2.12 6.30
CA GLY A 385 -17.75 2.89 5.38
C GLY A 385 -18.18 2.11 4.14
N SER A 386 -17.25 1.42 3.46
CA SER A 386 -17.53 0.75 2.17
C SER A 386 -18.28 -0.58 2.30
N TRP A 387 -18.04 -1.35 3.37
CA TRP A 387 -18.63 -2.68 3.57
C TRP A 387 -19.86 -2.69 4.46
N GLY A 388 -19.95 -1.77 5.43
CA GLY A 388 -21.08 -1.72 6.37
C GLY A 388 -22.12 -0.68 5.98
N PHE A 389 -21.84 0.58 6.30
CA PHE A 389 -22.89 1.60 6.36
C PHE A 389 -23.34 2.08 4.99
N GLN A 390 -22.46 2.26 3.99
CA GLN A 390 -22.86 2.72 2.64
C GLN A 390 -23.71 1.73 1.85
N GLN A 391 -23.87 0.49 2.34
CA GLN A 391 -24.77 -0.51 1.74
C GLN A 391 -26.19 -0.45 2.32
N LEU A 392 -26.41 0.29 3.42
CA LEU A 392 -27.73 0.53 3.97
C LEU A 392 -28.50 1.52 3.08
N GLY A 393 -29.77 1.22 2.79
CA GLY A 393 -30.63 1.99 1.87
C GLY A 393 -30.93 3.43 2.30
N ASN A 394 -30.50 3.83 3.50
CA ASN A 394 -30.73 5.14 4.13
C ASN A 394 -29.50 6.08 4.10
N THR A 395 -28.42 5.73 3.40
CA THR A 395 -27.20 6.56 3.33
C THR A 395 -27.25 7.69 2.31
N THR A 396 -26.63 8.82 2.64
CA THR A 396 -26.63 10.03 1.80
C THR A 396 -25.40 10.17 0.89
N GLY A 397 -24.49 9.20 0.91
CA GLY A 397 -23.21 9.28 0.19
C GLY A 397 -22.27 10.33 0.78
N SER A 398 -20.98 10.20 0.46
CA SER A 398 -19.88 10.99 1.04
C SER A 398 -19.68 12.38 0.42
N SER A 399 -20.62 12.86 -0.42
CA SER A 399 -20.50 14.14 -1.13
C SER A 399 -21.79 14.97 -1.07
N PRO A 400 -21.71 16.30 -0.88
CA PRO A 400 -22.90 17.18 -0.90
C PRO A 400 -23.67 17.17 -2.24
N LYS A 401 -23.08 16.61 -3.32
CA LYS A 401 -23.62 16.59 -4.68
C LYS A 401 -24.05 15.20 -5.17
N THR A 402 -23.93 14.15 -4.36
CA THR A 402 -24.41 12.81 -4.78
C THR A 402 -25.94 12.77 -4.72
N LYS A 403 -26.60 12.63 -5.87
CA LYS A 403 -28.04 12.36 -5.94
C LYS A 403 -28.32 11.05 -5.16
N PRO A 404 -29.34 11.01 -4.29
CA PRO A 404 -29.74 9.76 -3.65
C PRO A 404 -30.08 8.73 -4.73
N LYS A 405 -29.63 7.48 -4.55
CA LYS A 405 -30.00 6.38 -5.43
C LYS A 405 -31.53 6.28 -5.45
N LYS A 406 -32.14 6.55 -6.60
CA LYS A 406 -33.59 6.37 -6.81
C LYS A 406 -33.92 4.89 -6.59
N LYS A 407 -34.66 4.57 -5.52
CA LYS A 407 -35.62 3.46 -5.52
C LYS A 407 -36.99 3.98 -5.07
N SER A 408 -38.01 3.38 -5.68
CA SER A 408 -39.40 3.78 -5.71
C SER A 408 -39.98 4.13 -4.35
N ARG A 409 -40.62 5.29 -4.26
CA ARG A 409 -41.66 5.59 -3.27
C ARG A 409 -42.80 4.59 -3.47
N ARG A 410 -42.73 3.46 -2.78
CA ARG A 410 -43.84 2.56 -2.39
C ARG A 410 -43.18 1.35 -1.73
N ASN A 411 -43.40 1.20 -0.42
CA ASN A 411 -43.04 0.05 0.44
C ASN A 411 -41.62 0.02 1.05
N SER A 412 -41.11 1.15 1.56
CA SER A 412 -40.09 1.10 2.62
C SER A 412 -40.79 1.07 3.97
N VAL A 413 -41.05 -0.13 4.48
CA VAL A 413 -41.44 -0.35 5.88
C VAL A 413 -40.29 0.15 6.76
N ASP A 414 -40.61 1.03 7.71
CA ASP A 414 -39.74 1.48 8.78
C ASP A 414 -39.10 0.26 9.47
N GLN A 415 -37.82 -0.01 9.21
CA GLN A 415 -37.04 -0.90 10.05
C GLN A 415 -36.35 -0.06 11.13
N PRO A 416 -36.77 -0.16 12.41
CA PRO A 416 -36.09 0.52 13.50
C PRO A 416 -34.72 -0.13 13.71
N VAL A 417 -33.66 0.67 13.58
CA VAL A 417 -32.35 0.27 14.07
C VAL A 417 -32.36 0.49 15.58
N SER A 418 -32.68 -0.56 16.33
CA SER A 418 -32.46 -0.59 17.77
C SER A 418 -31.03 -1.04 18.01
N ILE A 419 -30.19 -0.14 18.55
CA ILE A 419 -28.81 -0.43 18.98
C ILE A 419 -28.84 -0.99 20.41
#